data_AF-A0AAV7ZNH9-F1
#
_entry.id   AF-A0AAV7ZNH9-F1
#
_cell.length_a   1.000
_cell.length_b   1.000
_cell.length_c   1.000
_cell.angle_alpha   90.00
_cell.angle_beta   90.00
_cell.angle_gamma   90.00
#
_symmetry.space_group_name_H-M   'P 1'
#
loop_
_entity.id
_entity.type
_entity.pdbx_description
1 polymer ?
#
loop_
_entity_poly.entity_id
_entity_poly.type
_entity_poly.pdbx_seq_one_letter_code
_entity_poly.pdbx_strand_id
1 'polypeptide(L)'
;MNKEKQTINDIQYSTETLLKQFNKLESNINQSNSFGFFKLFSQMQLNKTQEKPKSEFPRLCNEHKNKPYEFFCIDHKQLLCVDCLTLNHRKCNQVVNLEEGYEKIQNELEEVIKEINSINEKKKEFVRKIQNEKINSLKDKQINIELVKKKLSKIK
;
A
#
# COMPACT_ATOMS: atom_id res chain seq x y z
N MET A 1 -31.88 -10.78 -26.81
CA MET A 1 -31.43 -9.45 -26.34
C MET A 1 -31.39 -9.28 -24.81
N ASN A 2 -31.81 -10.25 -23.97
CA ASN A 2 -31.83 -10.08 -22.50
C ASN A 2 -30.56 -10.50 -21.74
N LYS A 3 -29.71 -11.39 -22.29
CA LYS A 3 -28.55 -11.94 -21.55
C LYS A 3 -27.35 -10.98 -21.49
N GLU A 4 -27.15 -10.13 -22.50
CA GLU A 4 -26.05 -9.15 -22.53
C GLU A 4 -26.27 -7.94 -21.62
N LYS A 5 -27.52 -7.57 -21.34
CA LYS A 5 -27.85 -6.49 -20.39
C LYS A 5 -27.66 -6.91 -18.93
N GLN A 6 -27.82 -8.20 -18.64
CA GLN A 6 -27.67 -8.76 -17.31
C GLN A 6 -26.19 -8.80 -16.89
N THR A 7 -25.31 -9.26 -17.77
CA THR A 7 -23.86 -9.30 -17.51
C THR A 7 -23.21 -7.91 -17.39
N ILE A 8 -23.70 -6.90 -18.13
CA ILE A 8 -23.21 -5.51 -17.99
C ILE A 8 -23.57 -4.93 -16.62
N ASN A 9 -24.78 -5.19 -16.12
CA ASN A 9 -25.21 -4.73 -14.81
C ASN A 9 -24.44 -5.42 -13.67
N ASP A 10 -24.12 -6.71 -13.80
CA ASP A 10 -23.33 -7.45 -12.81
C ASP A 10 -21.87 -6.94 -12.74
N ILE A 11 -21.29 -6.57 -13.90
CA ILE A 11 -19.97 -5.95 -13.97
C ILE A 11 -20.00 -4.54 -13.36
N GLN A 12 -21.01 -3.73 -13.67
CA GLN A 12 -21.17 -2.39 -13.09
C GLN A 12 -21.30 -2.44 -11.57
N TYR A 13 -22.13 -3.35 -11.04
CA TYR A 13 -22.31 -3.54 -9.60
C TYR A 13 -21.03 -3.99 -8.88
N SER A 14 -20.25 -4.87 -9.52
CA SER A 14 -18.93 -5.30 -9.03
C SER A 14 -17.91 -4.14 -9.01
N THR A 15 -17.90 -3.29 -10.05
CA THR A 15 -16.98 -2.14 -10.12
C THR A 15 -17.29 -1.06 -9.10
N GLU A 16 -18.56 -0.77 -8.81
CA GLU A 16 -18.94 0.20 -7.77
C GLU A 16 -18.59 -0.28 -6.36
N THR A 17 -18.69 -1.59 -6.12
CA THR A 17 -18.30 -2.19 -4.84
C THR A 17 -16.79 -2.10 -4.61
N LEU A 18 -15.99 -2.30 -5.67
CA LEU A 18 -14.54 -2.15 -5.64
C LEU A 18 -14.10 -0.69 -5.53
N LEU A 19 -14.79 0.24 -6.19
CA LEU A 19 -14.52 1.68 -6.03
C LEU A 19 -14.75 2.12 -4.58
N LYS A 20 -15.82 1.61 -3.93
CA LYS A 20 -16.08 1.88 -2.51
C LYS A 20 -15.01 1.29 -1.60
N GLN A 21 -14.46 0.12 -1.91
CA GLN A 21 -13.34 -0.46 -1.17
C GLN A 21 -12.03 0.31 -1.38
N PHE A 22 -11.77 0.77 -2.61
CA PHE A 22 -10.59 1.57 -2.95
C PHE A 22 -10.63 2.95 -2.28
N ASN A 23 -11.77 3.64 -2.34
CA ASN A 23 -11.96 4.94 -1.69
C ASN A 23 -11.86 4.84 -0.16
N LYS A 24 -12.31 3.71 0.43
CA LYS A 24 -12.14 3.43 1.86
C LYS A 24 -10.68 3.17 2.24
N LEU A 25 -9.87 2.63 1.32
CA LEU A 25 -8.42 2.47 1.51
C LEU A 25 -7.69 3.82 1.36
N GLU A 26 -8.05 4.64 0.39
CA GLU A 26 -7.50 6.00 0.23
C GLU A 26 -7.80 6.89 1.44
N SER A 27 -8.99 6.79 2.03
CA SER A 27 -9.29 7.53 3.27
C SER A 27 -8.44 7.08 4.46
N ASN A 28 -8.09 5.79 4.54
CA ASN A 28 -7.25 5.25 5.61
C ASN A 28 -5.76 5.62 5.42
N ILE A 29 -5.30 5.66 4.17
CA ILE A 29 -3.95 6.12 3.82
C ILE A 29 -3.81 7.64 4.05
N ASN A 30 -4.84 8.42 3.71
CA ASN A 30 -4.79 9.88 3.92
C ASN A 30 -4.98 10.30 5.38
N GLN A 31 -5.55 9.44 6.24
CA GLN A 31 -5.53 9.64 7.70
C GLN A 31 -4.16 9.29 8.34
N SER A 32 -3.34 8.49 7.66
CA SER A 32 -2.02 8.08 8.16
C SER A 32 -0.85 8.88 7.57
N ASN A 33 -1.13 9.78 6.62
CA ASN A 33 -0.16 10.69 5.99
C ASN A 33 0.16 11.90 6.88
N SER A 34 0.83 11.64 8.00
CA SER A 34 1.77 12.60 8.58
C SER A 34 3.01 12.63 7.67
N PHE A 35 3.05 13.62 6.77
CA PHE A 35 4.10 13.90 5.78
C PHE A 35 5.48 14.26 6.40
N GLY A 36 5.84 13.70 7.55
CA GLY A 36 7.16 13.79 8.17
C GLY A 36 8.01 12.51 8.04
N PHE A 37 7.38 11.34 7.92
CA PHE A 37 8.09 10.06 8.04
C PHE A 37 8.89 9.68 6.79
N PHE A 38 8.36 9.95 5.59
CA PHE A 38 9.05 9.64 4.34
C PHE A 38 10.33 10.48 4.15
N LYS A 39 10.33 11.72 4.67
CA LYS A 39 11.52 12.59 4.68
C LYS A 39 12.61 12.06 5.61
N LEU A 40 12.22 11.41 6.71
CA LEU A 40 13.15 10.76 7.65
C LEU A 40 13.68 9.42 7.09
N PHE A 41 12.83 8.66 6.40
CA PHE A 41 13.19 7.38 5.78
C PHE A 41 14.16 7.55 4.60
N SER A 42 13.99 8.59 3.77
CA SER A 42 15.00 8.96 2.74
C SER A 42 16.35 9.36 3.35
N GLN A 43 16.37 9.89 4.58
CA GLN A 43 17.62 10.19 5.29
C GLN A 43 18.27 8.96 5.95
N MET A 44 17.54 7.85 6.11
CA MET A 44 18.08 6.59 6.66
C MET A 44 18.62 5.63 5.59
N GLN A 45 18.22 5.76 4.31
CA GLN A 45 18.69 4.89 3.23
C GLN A 45 20.01 5.33 2.57
N LEU A 46 21.04 5.64 3.38
CA LEU A 46 22.41 5.87 2.89
C LEU A 46 23.49 5.01 3.56
N ASN A 47 23.16 3.89 4.22
CA ASN A 47 24.20 2.97 4.73
C ASN A 47 23.78 1.50 4.61
N LYS A 48 23.77 0.98 3.37
CA LYS A 48 23.89 -0.46 3.09
C LYS A 48 25.25 -0.76 2.44
N THR A 49 26.31 -0.34 3.11
CA THR A 49 27.68 -0.83 2.93
C THR A 49 28.32 -0.82 4.30
N GLN A 50 29.08 -1.86 4.59
CA GLN A 50 29.73 -2.11 5.87
C GLN A 50 30.60 -0.90 6.26
N GLU A 51 30.16 -0.19 7.29
CA GLU A 51 30.91 0.50 8.35
C GLU A 51 29.84 1.29 9.13
N LYS A 52 29.80 1.14 10.46
CA LYS A 52 28.96 2.02 11.30
C LYS A 52 29.37 3.46 10.97
N PRO A 53 28.51 4.34 10.43
CA PRO A 53 28.83 5.75 10.44
C PRO A 53 28.82 6.14 11.92
N LYS A 54 30.01 6.27 12.51
CA LYS A 54 30.21 7.08 13.70
C LYS A 54 29.89 8.51 13.28
N SER A 55 28.60 8.85 13.17
CA SER A 55 28.23 10.26 13.27
C SER A 55 28.48 10.61 14.74
N GLU A 56 29.67 11.17 15.00
CA GLU A 56 30.15 11.56 16.33
C GLU A 56 29.28 12.65 17.00
N PHE A 57 28.19 13.05 16.35
CA PHE A 57 27.22 14.00 16.88
C PHE A 57 25.87 13.31 17.10
N PRO A 58 25.40 13.22 18.36
CA PRO A 58 24.03 12.85 18.66
C PRO A 58 23.08 13.77 17.90
N ARG A 59 22.05 13.24 17.24
CA ARG A 59 21.00 14.10 16.69
C ARG A 59 20.30 14.79 17.85
N LEU A 60 20.45 16.11 17.93
CA LEU A 60 19.93 16.93 19.02
C LEU A 60 18.47 17.32 18.75
N CYS A 61 17.75 17.54 19.84
CA CYS A 61 16.38 18.02 19.80
C CYS A 61 16.31 19.41 19.17
N ASN A 62 15.35 19.60 18.26
CA ASN A 62 15.16 20.89 17.58
C ASN A 62 14.73 22.00 18.55
N GLU A 63 13.96 21.64 19.57
CA GLU A 63 13.49 22.55 20.62
C GLU A 63 14.52 22.68 21.74
N HIS A 64 15.11 21.56 22.16
CA HIS A 64 16.10 21.49 23.23
C HIS A 64 17.49 21.23 22.64
N LYS A 65 18.07 22.27 22.03
CA LYS A 65 19.28 22.21 21.17
C LYS A 65 20.54 21.54 21.77
N ASN A 66 20.56 21.26 23.08
CA ASN A 66 21.68 20.59 23.77
C ASN A 66 21.34 19.18 24.27
N LYS A 67 20.15 18.65 23.95
CA LYS A 67 19.73 17.32 24.40
C LYS A 67 19.57 16.35 23.23
N PRO A 68 20.14 15.14 23.30
CA PRO A 68 19.97 14.14 22.25
C PRO A 68 18.54 13.60 22.22
N TYR A 69 18.12 13.12 21.05
CA TYR A 69 16.96 12.25 20.95
C TYR A 69 17.28 10.87 21.54
N GLU A 70 16.46 10.40 22.45
CA GLU A 70 16.63 9.12 23.17
C GLU A 70 15.37 8.26 23.16
N PHE A 71 14.22 8.87 22.87
CA PHE A 71 12.92 8.23 22.93
C PHE A 71 12.15 8.45 21.62
N PHE A 72 11.17 7.58 21.38
CA PHE A 72 10.23 7.71 20.29
C PHE A 72 8.81 7.61 20.84
N CYS A 73 7.96 8.59 20.53
CA CYS A 73 6.54 8.53 20.83
C CYS A 73 5.80 7.93 19.64
N ILE A 74 5.15 6.78 19.86
CA ILE A 74 4.37 6.06 18.86
C ILE A 74 3.09 6.83 18.54
N ASP A 75 2.43 7.37 19.57
CA ASP A 75 1.17 8.12 19.43
C ASP A 75 1.30 9.31 18.45
N HIS A 76 2.44 10.00 18.50
CA HIS A 76 2.72 11.19 17.68
C HIS A 76 3.71 10.94 16.53
N LYS A 77 4.26 9.72 16.45
CA LYS A 77 5.30 9.30 15.49
C LYS A 77 6.50 10.25 15.46
N GLN A 78 7.02 10.63 16.63
CA GLN A 78 8.05 11.66 16.77
C GLN A 78 9.22 11.23 17.68
N LEU A 79 10.43 11.64 17.31
CA LEU A 79 11.64 11.51 18.14
C LEU A 79 11.63 12.55 19.27
N LEU A 80 11.96 12.10 20.48
CA LEU A 80 11.90 12.91 21.71
C LEU A 80 13.23 12.88 22.47
N CYS A 81 13.58 14.02 23.05
CA CYS A 81 14.55 14.07 24.15
C CYS A 81 13.81 13.96 25.50
N VAL A 82 14.56 13.82 26.59
CA VAL A 82 14.03 13.73 27.96
C VAL A 82 13.09 14.90 28.30
N ASP A 83 13.36 16.11 27.82
CA ASP A 83 12.52 17.28 28.12
C ASP A 83 11.20 17.24 27.36
N CYS A 84 11.22 16.88 26.07
CA CYS A 84 9.99 16.72 25.31
C CYS A 84 9.11 15.63 25.93
N LEU A 85 9.71 14.55 26.43
CA LEU A 85 9.01 13.49 27.14
C LEU A 85 8.28 14.02 28.38
N THR A 86 8.98 14.78 29.21
CA THR A 86 8.44 15.25 30.50
C THR A 86 7.48 16.42 30.37
N LEU A 87 7.70 17.33 29.41
CA LEU A 87 6.92 18.55 29.24
C LEU A 87 5.69 18.34 28.36
N ASN A 88 5.85 17.65 27.21
CA ASN A 88 4.83 17.61 26.17
C ASN A 88 4.20 16.22 26.01
N HIS A 89 4.95 15.15 26.26
CA HIS A 89 4.50 13.77 26.02
C HIS A 89 4.20 12.98 27.30
N ARG A 90 4.06 13.64 28.45
CA ARG A 90 3.74 12.98 29.74
C ARG A 90 2.40 12.24 29.72
N LYS A 91 1.46 12.68 28.88
CA LYS A 91 0.14 12.05 28.69
C LYS A 91 0.11 11.00 27.58
N CYS A 92 1.21 10.83 26.84
CA CYS A 92 1.30 9.79 25.83
C CYS A 92 1.45 8.44 26.52
N ASN A 93 0.69 7.46 26.04
CA ASN A 93 0.70 6.12 26.63
C ASN A 93 1.80 5.26 26.00
N GLN A 94 2.26 5.61 24.80
CA GLN A 94 3.21 4.82 24.04
C GLN A 94 4.46 5.63 23.71
N VAL A 95 5.36 5.72 24.69
CA VAL A 95 6.73 6.20 24.49
C VAL A 95 7.68 5.04 24.75
N VAL A 96 8.56 4.79 23.78
CA VAL A 96 9.55 3.71 23.82
C VAL A 96 10.94 4.27 23.59
N ASN A 97 11.97 3.47 23.86
CA ASN A 97 13.34 3.81 23.44
C ASN A 97 13.46 3.74 21.89
N LEU A 98 14.56 4.24 21.35
CA LEU A 98 14.76 4.27 19.90
C LEU A 98 14.87 2.88 19.27
N GLU A 99 15.45 1.90 19.97
CA GLU A 99 15.65 0.54 19.46
C GLU A 99 14.30 -0.18 19.32
N GLU A 100 13.47 -0.18 20.37
CA GLU A 100 12.12 -0.74 20.35
C GLU A 100 11.22 0.01 19.36
N GLY A 101 11.36 1.34 19.27
CA GLY A 101 10.64 2.15 18.28
C GLY A 101 11.01 1.74 16.84
N TYR A 102 12.29 1.53 16.58
CA TYR A 102 12.79 1.07 15.29
C TYR A 102 12.27 -0.33 14.96
N GLU A 103 12.35 -1.28 15.89
CA GLU A 103 11.85 -2.64 15.69
C GLU A 103 10.34 -2.67 15.41
N LYS A 104 9.55 -1.92 16.18
CA LYS A 104 8.10 -1.83 15.97
C LYS A 104 7.75 -1.30 14.59
N ILE A 105 8.38 -0.18 14.19
CA ILE A 105 8.14 0.41 12.87
C ILE A 105 8.61 -0.54 11.76
N GLN A 106 9.74 -1.22 11.95
CA GLN A 106 10.25 -2.17 10.97
C GLN A 106 9.25 -3.34 10.79
N ASN A 107 8.71 -3.88 11.88
CA ASN A 107 7.71 -4.95 11.84
C ASN A 107 6.42 -4.48 11.14
N GLU A 108 5.91 -3.30 11.49
CA GLU A 108 4.76 -2.69 10.83
C GLU A 108 5.00 -2.51 9.33
N LEU A 109 6.19 -2.05 8.94
CA LEU A 109 6.57 -1.87 7.54
C LEU A 109 6.61 -3.22 6.80
N GLU A 110 7.15 -4.26 7.43
CA GLU A 110 7.19 -5.61 6.85
C GLU A 110 5.78 -6.18 6.65
N GLU A 111 4.87 -5.95 7.58
CA GLU A 111 3.45 -6.33 7.45
C GLU A 111 2.78 -5.60 6.29
N VAL A 112 2.95 -4.28 6.19
CA VAL A 112 2.41 -3.48 5.08
C VAL A 112 2.96 -3.96 3.73
N ILE A 113 4.25 -4.28 3.65
CA ILE A 113 4.85 -4.83 2.42
C ILE A 113 4.22 -6.18 2.04
N LYS A 114 3.97 -7.06 3.02
CA LYS A 114 3.29 -8.35 2.77
C LYS A 114 1.88 -8.14 2.24
N GLU A 115 1.12 -7.20 2.82
CA GLU A 115 -0.23 -6.85 2.35
C GLU A 115 -0.22 -6.31 0.92
N ILE A 116 0.68 -5.38 0.61
CA ILE A 116 0.83 -4.82 -0.74
C ILE A 116 1.13 -5.93 -1.76
N ASN A 117 2.02 -6.86 -1.41
CA ASN A 117 2.34 -8.00 -2.27
C ASN A 117 1.13 -8.91 -2.49
N SER A 118 0.36 -9.21 -1.43
CA SER A 118 -0.87 -10.00 -1.54
C SER A 118 -1.91 -9.32 -2.47
N ILE A 119 -2.09 -8.02 -2.32
CA ILE A 119 -3.00 -7.22 -3.17
C ILE A 119 -2.52 -7.25 -4.63
N ASN A 120 -1.23 -7.09 -4.87
CA ASN A 120 -0.66 -7.14 -6.21
C ASN A 120 -0.87 -8.50 -6.89
N GLU A 121 -0.73 -9.60 -6.16
CA GLU A 121 -1.01 -10.94 -6.71
C GLU A 121 -2.49 -11.13 -7.04
N LYS A 122 -3.39 -10.71 -6.14
CA LYS A 122 -4.85 -10.73 -6.41
C LYS A 122 -5.21 -9.89 -7.64
N LYS A 123 -4.59 -8.71 -7.78
CA LYS A 123 -4.76 -7.85 -8.95
C LYS A 123 -4.31 -8.54 -10.24
N LYS A 124 -3.14 -9.20 -10.24
CA LYS A 124 -2.65 -9.96 -11.40
C LYS A 124 -3.61 -11.09 -11.77
N GLU A 125 -4.10 -11.84 -10.79
CA GLU A 125 -5.05 -12.93 -11.02
C GLU A 125 -6.36 -12.40 -11.63
N PHE A 126 -6.88 -11.30 -11.11
CA PHE A 126 -8.09 -10.67 -11.63
C PHE A 126 -7.94 -10.20 -13.08
N VAL A 127 -6.81 -9.55 -13.41
CA VAL A 127 -6.51 -9.15 -14.79
C VAL A 127 -6.45 -10.37 -15.72
N ARG A 128 -5.82 -11.47 -15.29
CA ARG A 128 -5.78 -12.72 -16.08
C ARG A 128 -7.20 -13.28 -16.32
N LYS A 129 -8.07 -13.26 -15.31
CA LYS A 129 -9.47 -13.72 -15.45
C LYS A 129 -10.22 -12.92 -16.52
N ILE A 130 -10.16 -11.60 -16.46
CA ILE A 130 -10.79 -10.72 -17.46
C ILE A 130 -10.23 -11.00 -18.87
N GLN A 131 -8.91 -11.14 -18.99
CA GLN A 131 -8.27 -11.44 -20.28
C GLN A 131 -8.74 -12.79 -20.84
N ASN A 132 -8.80 -13.82 -20.02
CA ASN A 132 -9.25 -15.15 -20.42
C ASN A 132 -10.73 -15.16 -20.84
N GLU A 133 -11.60 -14.49 -20.10
CA GLU A 133 -13.02 -14.35 -20.45
C GLU A 133 -13.19 -13.65 -21.80
N LYS A 134 -12.43 -12.57 -22.03
CA LYS A 134 -12.45 -11.85 -23.31
C LYS A 134 -11.95 -12.72 -24.46
N ILE A 135 -10.86 -13.46 -24.27
CA ILE A 135 -10.32 -14.38 -25.29
C ILE A 135 -11.32 -15.48 -25.61
N ASN A 136 -11.96 -16.07 -24.61
CA ASN A 136 -12.95 -17.13 -24.81
C ASN A 136 -14.17 -16.61 -25.60
N SER A 137 -14.70 -15.44 -25.25
CA SER A 137 -15.78 -14.82 -26.02
C SER A 137 -15.42 -14.55 -27.48
N LEU A 138 -14.18 -14.13 -27.74
CA LEU A 138 -13.71 -13.91 -29.11
C LEU A 138 -13.57 -15.23 -29.89
N LYS A 139 -13.08 -16.30 -29.24
CA LYS A 139 -13.02 -17.63 -29.84
C LYS A 139 -14.41 -18.16 -30.22
N ASP A 140 -15.39 -18.01 -29.34
CA ASP A 140 -16.77 -18.42 -29.62
C ASP A 140 -17.35 -17.67 -30.82
N LYS A 141 -17.11 -16.35 -30.89
CA LYS A 141 -17.51 -15.54 -32.05
C LYS A 141 -16.82 -16.01 -33.33
N GLN A 142 -15.53 -16.32 -33.27
CA GLN A 142 -14.74 -16.82 -34.40
C GLN A 142 -15.30 -18.15 -34.94
N ILE A 143 -15.56 -19.12 -34.05
CA ILE A 143 -16.14 -20.42 -34.40
C ILE A 143 -17.50 -20.23 -35.09
N ASN A 144 -18.34 -19.36 -34.55
CA ASN A 144 -19.65 -19.07 -35.14
C ASN A 144 -19.53 -18.47 -36.55
N ILE A 145 -18.58 -17.55 -36.78
CA ILE A 145 -18.31 -16.99 -38.11
C ILE A 145 -17.86 -18.08 -39.09
N GLU A 146 -16.98 -18.99 -38.68
CA GLU A 146 -16.51 -20.09 -39.52
C GLU A 146 -17.64 -21.06 -39.90
N LEU A 147 -18.52 -21.39 -38.96
CA LEU A 147 -19.71 -22.20 -39.21
C LEU A 147 -20.64 -21.55 -40.24
N VAL A 148 -20.86 -20.23 -40.14
CA VAL A 148 -21.67 -19.48 -41.11
C VAL A 148 -21.01 -19.49 -42.49
N LYS A 149 -19.70 -19.24 -42.58
CA LYS A 149 -18.94 -19.30 -43.84
C LYS A 149 -19.07 -20.67 -44.52
N LYS A 150 -18.94 -21.76 -43.76
CA LYS A 150 -19.06 -23.13 -44.27
C LYS A 150 -20.49 -23.48 -44.74
N LYS A 151 -21.52 -22.89 -44.14
CA LYS A 151 -22.90 -23.04 -44.61
C LYS A 151 -23.13 -22.29 -45.92
N LEU A 152 -22.63 -21.05 -46.03
CA LEU A 152 -22.73 -20.24 -47.26
C LEU A 152 -22.01 -20.88 -48.45
N SER A 153 -20.86 -21.52 -48.23
CA SER A 153 -20.12 -22.21 -49.29
C SER A 153 -20.81 -23.46 -49.84
N LYS A 154 -21.88 -23.95 -49.19
CA LYS A 154 -22.69 -25.10 -49.65
C LYS A 154 -23.94 -24.69 -50.43
N ILE A 155 -24.23 -23.39 -50.50
CA ILE A 155 -25.41 -22.83 -51.17
C ILE A 155 -25.04 -22.32 -52.58
N LYS A 156 -23.74 -22.17 -52.88
CA LYS A 156 -23.22 -21.93 -54.23
C LYS A 156 -22.84 -23.25 -54.89
#